data_AF-A0A0M4SUQ6-F1
#
_entry.id   AF-A0A0M4SUQ6-F1
#
_cell.length_a   1.000
_cell.length_b   1.000
_cell.length_c   1.000
_cell.angle_alpha   90.00
_cell.angle_beta   90.00
_cell.angle_gamma   90.00
#
_symmetry.space_group_name_H-M   'P 1'
#
loop_
_entity.id
_entity.type
_entity.pdbx_description
1 polymer ?
#
loop_
_entity_poly.entity_id
_entity_poly.type
_entity_poly.pdbx_seq_one_letter_code
_entity_poly.pdbx_strand_id
1 'polypeptide(L)'
;MHWFIAIFILALVVFMILNHRDLKKWSKILGYKPTSDELKIIIELELEKYPQSEIIQILQAFKSKMLDKKAIKELIKDKREKLKHQEANKLAKKYIEIELQCKTKQQDLKDKPKEIEHKKQELTKVNNKIQTIKQDEVLEAEIIQEYPDNTPIEIIDYYERREFDAMRFALQRVAYEMVGDRHTQQEKDQFKKIMIYFAYKDPLYNDCIKKIIGIVAKNEGMFQTQIYQYFKEYDIEIMRYVLYFANELGDIHRVKSGRTYKLYTNT
;
A
#
# COMPACT_ATOMS: atom_id res chain seq x y z
N MET A 1 -35.52 16.41 7.96
CA MET A 1 -35.03 16.99 9.25
C MET A 1 -35.08 16.01 10.42
N HIS A 2 -36.09 15.14 10.55
CA HIS A 2 -36.22 14.22 11.71
C HIS A 2 -35.05 13.24 11.93
N TRP A 3 -34.38 12.78 10.85
CA TRP A 3 -33.27 11.83 10.97
C TRP A 3 -32.01 12.45 11.59
N PHE A 4 -31.74 13.73 11.33
CA PHE A 4 -30.64 14.45 11.98
C PHE A 4 -30.85 14.63 13.48
N ILE A 5 -32.10 14.84 13.91
CA ILE A 5 -32.46 14.94 15.33
C ILE A 5 -32.24 13.59 16.03
N ALA A 6 -32.63 12.48 15.39
CA ALA A 6 -32.41 11.15 15.92
C ALA A 6 -30.92 10.80 16.07
N ILE A 7 -30.10 11.14 15.07
CA ILE A 7 -28.64 10.95 15.12
C ILE A 7 -28.01 11.80 16.25
N PHE A 8 -28.46 13.04 16.41
CA PHE A 8 -27.97 13.92 17.45
C PHE A 8 -28.31 13.41 18.87
N ILE A 9 -29.54 12.94 19.08
CA ILE A 9 -29.95 12.32 20.35
C ILE A 9 -29.13 11.05 20.62
N LEU A 10 -28.91 10.21 19.62
CA LEU A 10 -28.10 8.99 19.76
C LEU A 10 -26.65 9.34 20.17
N ALA A 11 -26.04 10.36 19.53
CA ALA A 11 -24.70 10.81 19.88
C ALA A 11 -24.62 11.33 21.33
N LEU A 12 -25.63 12.07 21.79
CA LEU A 12 -25.71 12.54 23.19
C LEU A 12 -25.83 11.39 24.19
N VAL A 13 -26.64 10.37 23.88
CA VAL A 13 -26.79 9.18 24.72
C VAL A 13 -25.47 8.40 24.81
N VAL A 14 -24.80 8.20 23.68
CA VAL A 14 -23.48 7.54 23.64
C VAL A 14 -22.45 8.35 24.45
N PHE A 15 -22.44 9.67 24.29
CA PHE A 15 -21.56 10.56 25.06
C PHE A 15 -21.82 10.47 26.58
N MET A 16 -23.09 10.45 27.01
CA MET A 16 -23.44 10.26 28.42
C MET A 16 -22.98 8.92 28.97
N ILE A 17 -23.15 7.83 28.20
CA ILE A 17 -22.74 6.49 28.61
C ILE A 17 -21.21 6.42 28.77
N LEU A 18 -20.45 6.97 27.82
CA LEU A 18 -18.99 7.02 27.90
C LEU A 18 -18.52 7.81 29.12
N ASN A 19 -19.06 9.02 29.32
CA ASN A 19 -18.72 9.87 30.45
C ASN A 19 -19.03 9.20 31.81
N HIS A 20 -20.13 8.44 31.90
CA HIS A 20 -20.46 7.69 33.12
C HIS A 20 -19.48 6.54 33.39
N ARG A 21 -19.03 5.84 32.34
CA ARG A 21 -18.04 4.76 32.47
C ARG A 21 -16.68 5.29 32.93
N ASP A 22 -16.22 6.40 32.34
CA ASP A 22 -14.95 7.02 32.71
C ASP A 22 -14.95 7.55 34.15
N LEU A 23 -16.04 8.20 34.56
CA LEU A 23 -16.23 8.62 35.94
C LEU A 23 -16.15 7.45 36.92
N LYS A 24 -16.81 6.32 36.62
CA LYS A 24 -16.80 5.13 37.49
C LYS A 24 -15.40 4.48 37.56
N LYS A 25 -14.72 4.37 36.42
CA LYS A 25 -13.36 3.84 36.31
C LYS A 25 -12.39 4.68 37.15
N TRP A 26 -12.37 5.98 36.94
CA TRP A 26 -11.43 6.88 37.60
C TRP A 26 -11.76 7.12 39.07
N SER A 27 -13.04 7.05 39.46
CA SER A 27 -13.42 7.04 40.88
C SER A 27 -12.79 5.86 41.64
N LYS A 28 -12.73 4.67 41.02
CA LYS A 28 -12.07 3.50 41.62
C LYS A 28 -10.55 3.65 41.70
N ILE A 29 -9.93 4.27 40.70
CA ILE A 29 -8.47 4.46 40.63
C ILE A 29 -8.01 5.53 41.63
N LEU A 30 -8.73 6.64 41.72
CA LEU A 30 -8.36 7.76 42.58
C LEU A 30 -8.81 7.59 44.03
N GLY A 31 -9.78 6.70 44.30
CA GLY A 31 -10.38 6.52 45.62
C GLY A 31 -11.35 7.64 46.03
N TYR A 32 -11.62 8.59 45.13
CA TYR A 32 -12.62 9.65 45.30
C TYR A 32 -13.29 9.95 43.96
N LYS A 33 -14.48 10.57 44.01
CA LYS A 33 -15.20 10.97 42.80
C LYS A 33 -14.53 12.20 42.16
N PRO A 34 -14.02 12.12 40.92
CA PRO A 34 -13.41 13.26 40.25
C PRO A 34 -14.40 14.41 40.05
N THR A 35 -13.92 15.64 40.18
CA THR A 35 -14.67 16.85 39.79
C THR A 35 -14.83 16.92 38.27
N SER A 36 -15.78 17.74 37.79
CA SER A 36 -16.00 17.95 36.35
C SER A 36 -14.72 18.42 35.62
N ASP A 37 -13.92 19.25 36.29
CA ASP A 37 -12.67 19.77 35.74
C ASP A 37 -11.54 18.72 35.73
N GLU A 38 -11.40 17.93 36.80
CA GLU A 38 -10.46 16.80 36.82
C GLU A 38 -10.81 15.76 35.77
N LEU A 39 -12.10 15.48 35.58
CA LEU A 39 -12.56 14.51 34.57
C LEU A 39 -12.25 14.98 33.14
N LYS A 40 -12.41 16.28 32.84
CA LYS A 40 -12.01 16.84 31.54
C LYS A 40 -10.51 16.70 31.30
N ILE A 41 -9.69 17.00 32.31
CA ILE A 41 -8.23 16.85 32.23
C ILE A 41 -7.84 15.38 32.02
N ILE A 42 -8.47 14.46 32.75
CA ILE A 42 -8.27 13.01 32.60
C ILE A 42 -8.55 12.57 31.17
N ILE A 43 -9.71 12.95 30.61
CA ILE A 43 -10.10 12.57 29.25
C ILE A 43 -9.08 13.12 28.24
N GLU A 44 -8.67 14.38 28.37
CA GLU A 44 -7.67 14.99 27.49
C GLU A 44 -6.31 14.26 27.56
N LEU A 45 -5.88 13.84 28.75
CA LEU A 45 -4.63 13.10 28.94
C LEU A 45 -4.72 11.63 28.47
N GLU A 46 -5.88 10.97 28.65
CA GLU A 46 -6.10 9.60 28.15
C GLU A 46 -6.14 9.55 26.62
N LEU A 47 -6.71 10.57 25.97
CA LEU A 47 -6.69 10.71 24.51
C LEU A 47 -5.26 10.76 23.95
N GLU A 48 -4.34 11.37 24.71
CA GLU A 48 -2.92 11.45 24.37
C GLU A 48 -2.09 10.27 24.90
N LYS A 49 -2.76 9.20 25.32
CA LYS A 49 -2.16 7.94 25.79
C LYS A 49 -1.17 8.14 26.95
N TYR A 50 -1.43 9.10 27.83
CA TYR A 50 -0.65 9.19 29.07
C TYR A 50 -0.86 7.93 29.93
N PRO A 51 0.19 7.38 30.54
CA PRO A 51 0.05 6.30 31.50
C PRO A 51 -0.69 6.79 32.74
N GLN A 52 -1.44 5.90 33.37
CA GLN A 52 -2.29 6.23 34.53
C GLN A 52 -1.50 6.89 35.68
N SER A 53 -0.26 6.48 35.91
CA SER A 53 0.62 7.06 36.92
C SER A 53 0.95 8.53 36.67
N GLU A 54 1.23 8.92 35.43
CA GLU A 54 1.48 10.33 35.05
C GLU A 54 0.20 11.16 35.18
N ILE A 55 -0.95 10.61 34.80
CA ILE A 55 -2.25 11.29 34.96
C ILE A 55 -2.50 11.61 36.44
N ILE A 56 -2.24 10.67 37.34
CA ILE A 56 -2.40 10.88 38.79
C ILE A 56 -1.48 11.99 39.29
N GLN A 57 -0.21 12.03 38.86
CA GLN A 57 0.73 13.08 39.25
C GLN A 57 0.30 14.47 38.76
N ILE A 58 -0.14 14.57 37.50
CA ILE A 58 -0.64 15.82 36.93
C ILE A 58 -1.89 16.30 37.67
N LEU A 59 -2.79 15.39 38.03
CA LEU A 59 -3.98 15.72 38.83
C LEU A 59 -3.63 16.18 40.24
N GLN A 60 -2.66 15.56 40.89
CA GLN A 60 -2.18 15.99 42.22
C GLN A 60 -1.58 17.40 42.15
N ALA A 61 -0.76 17.69 41.14
CA ALA A 61 -0.18 19.01 40.93
C ALA A 61 -1.23 20.07 40.53
N PHE A 62 -2.29 19.68 39.82
CA PHE A 62 -3.45 20.53 39.55
C PHE A 62 -4.21 20.85 40.85
N LYS A 63 -4.46 19.85 41.68
CA LYS A 63 -5.16 19.99 42.96
C LYS A 63 -4.37 20.84 43.97
N SER A 64 -3.04 20.76 43.96
CA SER A 64 -2.15 21.61 44.77
C SER A 64 -1.97 23.02 44.21
N LYS A 65 -2.65 23.38 43.11
CA LYS A 65 -2.53 24.66 42.39
C LYS A 65 -1.11 24.95 41.84
N MET A 66 -0.26 23.94 41.76
CA MET A 66 1.07 24.06 41.13
C MET A 66 0.97 24.08 39.60
N LEU A 67 -0.06 23.44 39.04
CA LEU A 67 -0.39 23.49 37.62
C LEU A 67 -1.79 24.07 37.44
N ASP A 68 -1.93 25.01 36.52
CA ASP A 68 -3.23 25.50 36.06
C ASP A 68 -3.64 24.78 34.76
N LYS A 69 -4.89 24.99 34.33
CA LYS A 69 -5.42 24.39 33.11
C LYS A 69 -4.61 24.78 31.86
N LYS A 70 -3.98 25.96 31.87
CA LYS A 70 -3.19 26.45 30.74
C LYS A 70 -1.86 25.69 30.65
N ALA A 71 -1.17 25.50 31.77
CA ALA A 71 0.07 24.74 31.84
C ALA A 71 -0.15 23.28 31.43
N ILE A 72 -1.27 22.67 31.83
CA ILE A 72 -1.63 21.29 31.41
C ILE A 72 -1.82 21.20 29.89
N LYS A 73 -2.47 22.20 29.27
CA LYS A 73 -2.63 22.25 27.81
C LYS A 73 -1.31 22.40 27.06
N GLU A 74 -0.39 23.22 27.56
CA GLU A 74 0.95 23.34 26.98
C GLU A 74 1.75 22.04 27.14
N LEU A 75 1.65 21.36 28.28
CA LEU A 75 2.28 20.04 28.49
C LEU A 75 1.77 18.99 27.48
N ILE A 76 0.46 18.97 27.24
CA ILE A 76 -0.17 18.09 26.23
C ILE A 76 0.35 18.44 24.82
N LYS A 77 0.43 19.74 24.49
CA LYS A 77 0.91 20.20 23.18
C LYS A 77 2.37 19.82 22.94
N ASP A 78 3.24 20.04 23.92
CA ASP A 78 4.66 19.68 23.85
C ASP A 78 4.84 18.16 23.67
N LYS A 79 4.06 17.33 24.40
CA LYS A 79 4.11 15.87 24.22
C LYS A 79 3.64 15.44 22.83
N ARG A 80 2.60 16.07 22.28
CA ARG A 80 2.16 15.82 20.89
C ARG A 80 3.25 16.13 19.87
N GLU A 81 3.94 17.26 20.03
CA GLU A 81 5.04 17.65 19.14
C GLU A 81 6.22 16.68 19.25
N LYS A 82 6.59 16.26 20.47
CA LYS A 82 7.62 15.24 20.71
C LYS A 82 7.26 13.88 20.10
N LEU A 83 6.01 13.44 20.24
CA LEU A 83 5.52 12.20 19.62
C LEU A 83 5.60 12.26 18.10
N LYS A 84 5.15 13.36 17.49
CA LYS A 84 5.27 13.57 16.03
C LYS A 84 6.72 13.55 15.56
N HIS A 85 7.62 14.22 16.27
CA HIS A 85 9.05 14.18 15.97
C HIS A 85 9.64 12.79 16.14
N GLN A 86 9.25 12.05 17.17
CA GLN A 86 9.71 10.68 17.41
C GLN A 86 9.22 9.72 16.33
N GLU A 87 7.96 9.82 15.91
CA GLU A 87 7.40 9.03 14.81
C GLU A 87 8.08 9.35 13.49
N ALA A 88 8.30 10.63 13.18
CA ALA A 88 9.03 11.06 12.00
C ALA A 88 10.48 10.52 12.00
N ASN A 89 11.17 10.61 13.14
CA ASN A 89 12.52 10.07 13.29
C ASN A 89 12.57 8.54 13.17
N LYS A 90 11.58 7.83 13.72
CA LYS A 90 11.48 6.36 13.58
C LYS A 90 11.23 5.97 12.13
N LEU A 91 10.39 6.72 11.43
CA LEU A 91 10.11 6.51 10.02
C LEU A 91 11.35 6.78 9.16
N ALA A 92 12.06 7.88 9.42
CA ALA A 92 13.31 8.21 8.74
C ALA A 92 14.39 7.12 8.94
N LYS A 93 14.55 6.61 10.18
CA LYS A 93 15.44 5.48 10.47
C LYS A 93 15.06 4.22 9.68
N LYS A 94 13.77 3.89 9.62
CA LYS A 94 13.27 2.75 8.84
C LYS A 94 13.58 2.92 7.35
N TYR A 95 13.42 4.12 6.80
CA TYR A 95 13.79 4.39 5.41
C TYR A 95 15.28 4.22 5.15
N ILE A 96 16.15 4.73 6.02
CA ILE A 96 17.60 4.56 5.91
C ILE A 96 18.00 3.08 5.98
N GLU A 97 17.38 2.30 6.86
CA GLU A 97 17.64 0.86 7.00
C GLU A 97 17.22 0.09 5.75
N ILE A 98 16.06 0.41 5.17
CA ILE A 98 15.59 -0.15 3.90
C ILE A 98 16.57 0.21 2.78
N GLU A 99 17.00 1.48 2.70
CA GLU A 99 17.95 1.92 1.68
C GLU A 99 19.29 1.18 1.80
N LEU A 100 19.78 0.96 3.02
CA LEU A 100 20.99 0.20 3.27
C LEU A 100 20.83 -1.28 2.86
N GLN A 101 19.72 -1.91 3.20
CA GLN A 101 19.43 -3.29 2.78
C GLN A 101 19.35 -3.42 1.25
N CYS A 102 18.72 -2.46 0.58
CA CYS A 102 18.67 -2.43 -0.89
C CYS A 102 20.08 -2.29 -1.49
N LYS A 103 20.93 -1.41 -0.93
CA LYS A 103 22.32 -1.25 -1.36
C LYS A 103 23.16 -2.52 -1.14
N THR A 104 23.02 -3.19 0.00
CA THR A 104 23.70 -4.47 0.27
C THR A 104 23.26 -5.55 -0.71
N LYS A 105 21.95 -5.70 -0.95
CA LYS A 105 21.44 -6.66 -1.93
C LYS A 105 21.92 -6.36 -3.36
N GLN A 106 21.99 -5.08 -3.74
CA GLN A 106 22.54 -4.66 -5.03
C GLN A 106 24.03 -4.98 -5.15
N GLN A 107 24.80 -4.85 -4.06
CA GLN A 107 26.21 -5.20 -4.05
C GLN A 107 26.41 -6.72 -4.17
N ASP A 108 25.66 -7.53 -3.41
CA ASP A 108 25.66 -8.98 -3.53
C ASP A 108 25.26 -9.44 -4.95
N LEU A 109 24.30 -8.75 -5.58
CA LEU A 109 23.93 -8.99 -6.97
C LEU A 109 25.01 -8.57 -7.98
N LYS A 110 25.86 -7.59 -7.67
CA LYS A 110 26.99 -7.19 -8.54
C LYS A 110 28.19 -8.12 -8.42
N ASP A 111 28.35 -8.80 -7.29
CA ASP A 111 29.46 -9.73 -7.08
C ASP A 111 29.15 -11.16 -7.58
N LYS A 112 27.86 -11.55 -7.69
CA LYS A 112 27.43 -12.82 -8.31
C LYS A 112 27.85 -13.00 -9.80
N PRO A 113 27.75 -11.99 -10.69
CA PRO A 113 28.23 -12.08 -12.07
C PRO A 113 29.71 -12.39 -12.17
N LYS A 114 30.56 -11.83 -11.28
CA LYS A 114 32.00 -12.09 -11.26
C LYS A 114 32.31 -13.53 -10.89
N GLU A 115 31.54 -14.11 -9.98
CA GLU A 115 31.65 -15.53 -9.62
C GLU A 115 31.17 -16.45 -10.75
N ILE A 116 30.08 -16.07 -11.45
CA ILE A 116 29.57 -16.79 -12.62
C ILE A 116 30.53 -16.68 -13.80
N GLU A 117 31.19 -15.54 -13.99
CA GLU A 117 32.15 -15.29 -15.07
C GLU A 117 33.46 -16.05 -14.84
N HIS A 118 33.93 -16.15 -13.60
CA HIS A 118 35.03 -17.05 -13.24
C HIS A 118 34.68 -18.52 -13.54
N LYS A 119 33.48 -18.98 -13.13
CA LYS A 119 32.99 -20.33 -13.44
C LYS A 119 32.82 -20.57 -14.94
N LYS A 120 32.34 -19.56 -15.70
CA LYS A 120 32.25 -19.62 -17.17
C LYS A 120 33.65 -19.72 -17.79
N GLN A 121 34.64 -18.95 -17.34
CA GLN A 121 36.01 -19.03 -17.86
C GLN A 121 36.66 -20.39 -17.56
N GLU A 122 36.39 -20.98 -16.40
CA GLU A 122 36.81 -22.36 -16.09
C GLU A 122 36.12 -23.39 -17.00
N LEU A 123 34.81 -23.25 -17.22
CA LEU A 123 34.05 -24.10 -18.16
C LEU A 123 34.51 -23.92 -19.61
N THR A 124 34.89 -22.71 -20.05
CA THR A 124 35.43 -22.44 -21.40
C THR A 124 36.79 -23.09 -21.60
N LYS A 125 37.66 -23.11 -20.57
CA LYS A 125 38.94 -23.85 -20.63
C LYS A 125 38.73 -25.36 -20.74
N VAL A 126 37.70 -25.90 -20.09
CA VAL A 126 37.30 -27.32 -20.21
C VAL A 126 36.68 -27.61 -21.58
N ASN A 127 35.86 -26.70 -22.12
CA ASN A 127 35.17 -26.86 -23.40
C ASN A 127 36.09 -26.70 -24.63
N ASN A 128 37.09 -25.83 -24.56
CA ASN A 128 38.11 -25.70 -25.62
C ASN A 128 39.00 -26.95 -25.74
N LYS A 129 39.04 -27.81 -24.71
CA LYS A 129 39.67 -29.13 -24.74
C LYS A 129 38.78 -30.18 -25.43
N ILE A 130 37.49 -29.91 -25.55
CA ILE A 130 36.47 -30.78 -26.17
C ILE A 130 36.24 -30.37 -27.65
N GLN A 131 36.38 -29.08 -27.99
CA GLN A 131 36.15 -28.52 -29.33
C GLN A 131 37.26 -28.78 -30.38
N THR A 132 38.23 -29.64 -30.12
CA THR A 132 39.10 -30.19 -31.18
C THR A 132 38.40 -31.28 -32.02
N ILE A 133 37.13 -31.56 -31.72
CA ILE A 133 36.32 -32.60 -32.36
C ILE A 133 34.98 -31.96 -32.78
N LYS A 134 34.84 -31.72 -34.09
CA LYS A 134 33.62 -31.34 -34.84
C LYS A 134 33.27 -29.85 -34.90
N GLN A 135 33.75 -29.23 -35.99
CA GLN A 135 33.02 -28.21 -36.74
C GLN A 135 31.77 -28.84 -37.39
N ASP A 136 30.61 -28.23 -37.23
CA ASP A 136 29.79 -27.67 -38.32
C ASP A 136 28.41 -27.23 -37.78
N GLU A 137 28.03 -26.01 -38.18
CA GLU A 137 26.68 -25.39 -38.21
C GLU A 137 25.73 -25.59 -37.02
N VAL A 138 25.48 -24.52 -36.22
CA VAL A 138 24.15 -23.89 -36.03
C VAL A 138 24.37 -22.48 -35.46
N LEU A 139 23.87 -21.48 -36.18
CA LEU A 139 23.73 -20.09 -35.78
C LEU A 139 22.56 -19.97 -34.78
N GLU A 140 22.81 -19.81 -33.48
CA GLU A 140 21.74 -19.50 -32.52
C GLU A 140 21.46 -18.00 -32.48
N ALA A 141 20.29 -17.62 -33.00
CA ALA A 141 19.72 -16.29 -32.90
C ALA A 141 19.34 -15.98 -31.44
N GLU A 142 19.96 -14.95 -30.89
CA GLU A 142 19.60 -14.32 -29.62
C GLU A 142 18.26 -13.57 -29.81
N ILE A 143 17.16 -14.08 -29.24
CA ILE A 143 15.85 -13.39 -29.28
C ILE A 143 15.92 -12.19 -28.33
N ILE A 144 16.16 -11.00 -28.87
CA ILE A 144 16.07 -9.72 -28.16
C ILE A 144 14.59 -9.52 -27.77
N GLN A 145 14.27 -9.57 -26.47
CA GLN A 145 12.93 -9.24 -25.99
C GLN A 145 12.74 -7.71 -26.08
N GLU A 146 12.02 -7.26 -27.10
CA GLU A 146 11.76 -5.84 -27.34
C GLU A 146 10.64 -5.34 -26.40
N TYR A 147 10.94 -4.29 -25.63
CA TYR A 147 9.98 -3.59 -24.78
C TYR A 147 9.29 -2.49 -25.60
N PRO A 148 8.07 -2.07 -25.25
CA PRO A 148 7.44 -0.93 -25.90
C PRO A 148 8.32 0.33 -25.81
N ASP A 149 8.28 1.15 -26.85
CA ASP A 149 9.05 2.40 -26.90
C ASP A 149 8.76 3.29 -25.69
N ASN A 150 9.80 3.96 -25.21
CA ASN A 150 9.78 4.84 -24.03
C ASN A 150 9.34 4.14 -22.73
N THR A 151 9.47 2.81 -22.64
CA THR A 151 9.30 2.12 -21.36
C THR A 151 10.33 2.64 -20.36
N PRO A 152 9.90 3.17 -19.19
CA PRO A 152 10.83 3.62 -18.17
C PRO A 152 11.75 2.48 -17.71
N ILE A 153 13.05 2.74 -17.64
CA ILE A 153 14.07 1.76 -17.25
C ILE A 153 13.76 1.14 -15.87
N GLU A 154 13.21 1.94 -14.95
CA GLU A 154 12.77 1.47 -13.63
C GLU A 154 11.73 0.34 -13.73
N ILE A 155 10.78 0.42 -14.67
CA ILE A 155 9.76 -0.63 -14.88
C ILE A 155 10.40 -1.90 -15.46
N ILE A 156 11.33 -1.75 -16.41
CA ILE A 156 12.07 -2.88 -16.98
C ILE A 156 12.88 -3.58 -15.89
N ASP A 157 13.60 -2.83 -15.05
CA ASP A 157 14.40 -3.38 -13.96
C ASP A 157 13.54 -4.17 -12.96
N TYR A 158 12.38 -3.65 -12.56
CA TYR A 158 11.45 -4.38 -11.71
C TYR A 158 10.92 -5.65 -12.35
N TYR A 159 10.58 -5.61 -13.64
CA TYR A 159 10.10 -6.78 -14.37
C TYR A 159 11.18 -7.87 -14.46
N GLU A 160 12.39 -7.52 -14.88
CA GLU A 160 13.51 -8.46 -15.04
C GLU A 160 13.93 -9.09 -13.71
N ARG A 161 13.81 -8.34 -12.60
CA ARG A 161 14.03 -8.86 -11.24
C ARG A 161 12.85 -9.64 -10.67
N ARG A 162 11.73 -9.74 -11.40
CA ARG A 162 10.47 -10.36 -10.97
C ARG A 162 9.86 -9.72 -9.72
N GLU A 163 10.09 -8.42 -9.53
CA GLU A 163 9.54 -7.61 -8.44
C GLU A 163 8.18 -7.01 -8.85
N PHE A 164 7.19 -7.89 -9.11
CA PHE A 164 5.92 -7.49 -9.72
C PHE A 164 5.09 -6.50 -8.88
N ASP A 165 5.16 -6.55 -7.55
CA ASP A 165 4.51 -5.56 -6.68
C ASP A 165 5.07 -4.15 -6.90
N ALA A 166 6.40 -4.03 -6.96
CA ALA A 166 7.08 -2.76 -7.20
C ALA A 166 6.80 -2.25 -8.62
N MET A 167 6.79 -3.14 -9.61
CA MET A 167 6.41 -2.84 -10.98
C MET A 167 4.99 -2.26 -11.07
N ARG A 168 4.00 -2.91 -10.43
CA ARG A 168 2.61 -2.43 -10.37
C ARG A 168 2.53 -1.05 -9.73
N PHE A 169 3.22 -0.86 -8.60
CA PHE A 169 3.23 0.41 -7.89
C PHE A 169 3.84 1.54 -8.75
N ALA A 170 4.96 1.28 -9.42
CA ALA A 170 5.61 2.23 -10.32
C ALA A 170 4.71 2.61 -11.50
N LEU A 171 4.08 1.62 -12.15
CA LEU A 171 3.11 1.84 -13.23
C LEU A 171 1.92 2.69 -12.76
N GLN A 172 1.39 2.38 -11.57
CA GLN A 172 0.25 3.11 -11.01
C GLN A 172 0.60 4.55 -10.63
N ARG A 173 1.81 4.79 -10.10
CA ARG A 173 2.31 6.14 -9.81
C ARG A 173 2.33 7.01 -11.07
N VAL A 174 2.91 6.50 -12.15
CA VAL A 174 2.98 7.21 -13.44
C VAL A 174 1.57 7.42 -14.00
N ALA A 175 0.68 6.42 -13.89
CA ALA A 175 -0.72 6.56 -14.33
C ALA A 175 -1.43 7.72 -13.61
N TYR A 176 -1.23 7.89 -12.30
CA TYR A 176 -1.83 8.98 -11.53
C TYR A 176 -1.26 10.35 -11.92
N GLU A 177 0.03 10.45 -12.19
CA GLU A 177 0.65 11.69 -12.67
C GLU A 177 0.08 12.13 -14.03
N MET A 178 -0.35 11.16 -14.84
CA MET A 178 -0.99 11.40 -16.14
C MET A 178 -2.48 11.78 -16.05
N VAL A 179 -3.10 11.79 -14.86
CA VAL A 179 -4.49 12.24 -14.67
C VAL A 179 -4.54 13.77 -14.65
N GLY A 180 -4.45 14.38 -15.82
CA GLY A 180 -4.59 15.84 -16.02
C GLY A 180 -4.22 16.28 -17.44
N ASP A 181 -4.24 17.59 -17.67
CA ASP A 181 -3.96 18.18 -18.99
C ASP A 181 -2.46 18.41 -19.25
N ARG A 182 -1.60 17.97 -18.32
CA ARG A 182 -0.13 18.11 -18.42
C ARG A 182 0.48 17.18 -19.46
N HIS A 183 -0.23 16.13 -19.85
CA HIS A 183 0.20 15.15 -20.83
C HIS A 183 -0.79 15.10 -21.98
N THR A 184 -0.26 15.04 -23.20
CA THR A 184 -1.02 14.86 -24.43
C THR A 184 -1.73 13.50 -24.44
N GLN A 185 -2.77 13.36 -25.26
CA GLN A 185 -3.45 12.07 -25.43
C GLN A 185 -2.50 11.00 -25.99
N GLN A 186 -1.57 11.39 -26.87
CA GLN A 186 -0.57 10.49 -27.44
C GLN A 186 0.36 9.90 -26.37
N GLU A 187 0.83 10.70 -25.41
CA GLU A 187 1.66 10.21 -24.30
C GLU A 187 0.88 9.24 -23.40
N LYS A 188 -0.40 9.56 -23.13
CA LYS A 188 -1.28 8.67 -22.35
C LYS A 188 -1.51 7.34 -23.05
N ASP A 189 -1.74 7.36 -24.36
CA ASP A 189 -1.94 6.16 -25.17
C ASP A 189 -0.65 5.33 -25.26
N GLN A 190 0.51 5.97 -25.37
CA GLN A 190 1.80 5.29 -25.31
C GLN A 190 2.02 4.62 -23.96
N PHE A 191 1.79 5.33 -22.87
CA PHE A 191 1.92 4.77 -21.53
C PHE A 191 0.93 3.62 -21.28
N LYS A 192 -0.29 3.75 -21.80
CA LYS A 192 -1.29 2.67 -21.76
C LYS A 192 -0.77 1.39 -22.41
N LYS A 193 -0.09 1.47 -23.57
CA LYS A 193 0.54 0.30 -24.21
C LYS A 193 1.59 -0.37 -23.31
N ILE A 194 2.41 0.43 -22.62
CA ILE A 194 3.38 -0.06 -21.64
C ILE A 194 2.66 -0.81 -20.51
N MET A 195 1.63 -0.21 -19.92
CA MET A 195 0.88 -0.85 -18.84
C MET A 195 0.25 -2.17 -19.29
N ILE A 196 -0.36 -2.22 -20.48
CA ILE A 196 -0.97 -3.44 -21.03
C ILE A 196 0.08 -4.54 -21.23
N TYR A 197 1.25 -4.20 -21.79
CA TYR A 197 2.35 -5.14 -21.99
C TYR A 197 2.77 -5.82 -20.68
N PHE A 198 2.95 -5.04 -19.62
CA PHE A 198 3.37 -5.58 -18.32
C PHE A 198 2.24 -6.28 -17.57
N ALA A 199 0.99 -5.82 -17.70
CA ALA A 199 -0.16 -6.48 -17.11
C ALA A 199 -0.35 -7.91 -17.65
N TYR A 200 -0.21 -8.10 -18.96
CA TYR A 200 -0.27 -9.43 -19.57
C TYR A 200 0.80 -10.39 -19.02
N LYS A 201 1.97 -9.86 -18.67
CA LYS A 201 3.10 -10.64 -18.12
C LYS A 201 3.10 -10.76 -16.59
N ASP A 202 2.11 -10.17 -15.92
CA ASP A 202 2.00 -10.18 -14.47
C ASP A 202 1.37 -11.50 -13.97
N PRO A 203 2.04 -12.27 -13.10
CA PRO A 203 1.47 -13.49 -12.53
C PRO A 203 0.15 -13.25 -11.77
N LEU A 204 0.04 -12.12 -11.05
CA LEU A 204 -1.17 -11.79 -10.29
C LEU A 204 -2.37 -11.62 -11.22
N TYR A 205 -2.17 -10.91 -12.32
CA TYR A 205 -3.21 -10.72 -13.33
C TYR A 205 -3.67 -12.07 -13.88
N ASN A 206 -2.71 -12.90 -14.31
CA ASN A 206 -2.95 -14.20 -14.93
C ASN A 206 -3.65 -15.19 -14.00
N ASP A 207 -3.39 -15.11 -12.70
CA ASP A 207 -4.05 -15.98 -11.72
C ASP A 207 -5.49 -15.52 -11.41
N CYS A 208 -5.70 -14.21 -11.30
CA CYS A 208 -7.02 -13.64 -11.04
C CYS A 208 -7.97 -13.82 -12.25
N ILE A 209 -7.49 -13.54 -13.46
CA ILE A 209 -8.37 -13.49 -14.65
C ILE A 209 -8.98 -14.85 -14.99
N LYS A 210 -8.23 -15.95 -14.82
CA LYS A 210 -8.73 -17.33 -15.01
C LYS A 210 -9.98 -17.60 -14.17
N LYS A 211 -10.02 -17.10 -12.94
CA LYS A 211 -11.17 -17.23 -12.03
C LYS A 211 -12.28 -16.25 -12.41
N ILE A 212 -11.94 -15.00 -12.72
CA ILE A 212 -12.91 -13.95 -13.06
C ILE A 212 -13.75 -14.36 -14.28
N ILE A 213 -13.12 -14.84 -15.36
CA ILE A 213 -13.82 -15.27 -16.58
C ILE A 213 -14.90 -16.31 -16.25
N GLY A 214 -14.56 -17.32 -15.44
CA GLY A 214 -15.50 -18.36 -15.03
C GLY A 214 -16.67 -17.85 -14.17
N ILE A 215 -16.47 -16.78 -13.41
CA ILE A 215 -17.54 -16.14 -12.62
C ILE A 215 -18.44 -15.29 -13.52
N VAL A 216 -17.84 -14.48 -14.40
CA VAL A 216 -18.55 -13.59 -15.32
C VAL A 216 -19.40 -14.40 -16.32
N ALA A 217 -18.85 -15.47 -16.89
CA ALA A 217 -19.56 -16.34 -17.83
C ALA A 217 -20.84 -16.95 -17.23
N LYS A 218 -20.89 -17.15 -15.91
CA LYS A 218 -22.07 -17.66 -15.20
C LYS A 218 -23.06 -16.55 -14.80
N ASN A 219 -22.63 -15.30 -14.83
CA ASN A 219 -23.35 -14.14 -14.30
C ASN A 219 -23.19 -12.93 -15.24
N GLU A 220 -23.55 -13.10 -16.51
CA GLU A 220 -23.47 -12.03 -17.51
C GLU A 220 -24.21 -10.77 -17.05
N GLY A 221 -23.53 -9.62 -17.17
CA GLY A 221 -24.06 -8.33 -16.73
C GLY A 221 -23.98 -8.06 -15.23
N MET A 222 -23.27 -8.90 -14.44
CA MET A 222 -23.01 -8.64 -13.02
C MET A 222 -22.22 -7.34 -12.82
N PHE A 223 -22.43 -6.67 -11.69
CA PHE A 223 -21.68 -5.48 -11.35
C PHE A 223 -20.26 -5.81 -10.89
N GLN A 224 -19.31 -4.95 -11.24
CA GLN A 224 -17.91 -5.04 -10.82
C GLN A 224 -17.74 -5.17 -9.30
N THR A 225 -18.58 -4.47 -8.52
CA THR A 225 -18.56 -4.53 -7.05
C THR A 225 -18.92 -5.91 -6.51
N GLN A 226 -19.67 -6.72 -7.27
CA GLN A 226 -20.03 -8.08 -6.90
C GLN A 226 -18.90 -9.07 -7.18
N ILE A 227 -17.84 -8.70 -7.92
CA ILE A 227 -16.64 -9.55 -8.06
C ILE A 227 -15.83 -9.59 -6.76
N TYR A 228 -15.75 -8.47 -6.03
CA TYR A 228 -14.86 -8.34 -4.88
C TYR A 228 -15.13 -9.35 -3.76
N GLN A 229 -16.37 -9.83 -3.62
CA GLN A 229 -16.72 -10.85 -2.62
C GLN A 229 -16.07 -12.22 -2.89
N TYR A 230 -15.65 -12.50 -4.13
CA TYR A 230 -15.00 -13.76 -4.53
C TYR A 230 -13.48 -13.75 -4.33
N PHE A 231 -12.91 -12.57 -4.05
CA PHE A 231 -11.46 -12.35 -3.97
C PHE A 231 -11.12 -11.60 -2.68
N LYS A 232 -11.50 -12.18 -1.53
CA LYS A 232 -11.35 -11.53 -0.20
C LYS A 232 -9.90 -11.41 0.25
N GLU A 233 -9.01 -12.19 -0.37
CA GLU A 233 -7.57 -12.16 -0.17
C GLU A 233 -6.90 -10.93 -0.80
N TYR A 234 -7.59 -10.22 -1.71
CA TYR A 234 -7.05 -9.06 -2.41
C TYR A 234 -7.78 -7.77 -2.01
N ASP A 235 -7.04 -6.67 -1.98
CA ASP A 235 -7.63 -5.34 -1.86
C ASP A 235 -8.45 -4.99 -3.12
N ILE A 236 -9.44 -4.13 -2.96
CA ILE A 236 -10.30 -3.62 -4.02
C ILE A 236 -9.48 -2.97 -5.13
N GLU A 237 -8.40 -2.26 -4.82
CA GLU A 237 -7.55 -1.63 -5.85
C GLU A 237 -6.83 -2.66 -6.73
N ILE A 238 -6.40 -3.79 -6.16
CA ILE A 238 -5.83 -4.91 -6.95
C ILE A 238 -6.90 -5.45 -7.91
N MET A 239 -8.12 -5.66 -7.43
CA MET A 239 -9.20 -6.14 -8.29
C MET A 239 -9.62 -5.11 -9.35
N ARG A 240 -9.54 -3.81 -9.05
CA ARG A 240 -9.74 -2.75 -10.05
C ARG A 240 -8.66 -2.77 -11.11
N TYR A 241 -7.40 -2.95 -10.73
CA TYR A 241 -6.28 -3.13 -11.66
C TYR A 241 -6.55 -4.31 -12.60
N VAL A 242 -6.85 -5.49 -12.05
CA VAL A 242 -7.13 -6.69 -12.86
C VAL A 242 -8.31 -6.48 -13.80
N LEU A 243 -9.44 -5.97 -13.29
CA LEU A 243 -10.64 -5.78 -14.11
C LEU A 243 -10.44 -4.70 -15.18
N TYR A 244 -9.65 -3.66 -14.89
CA TYR A 244 -9.28 -2.66 -15.88
C TYR A 244 -8.49 -3.30 -17.03
N PHE A 245 -7.40 -3.99 -16.73
CA PHE A 245 -6.57 -4.61 -17.77
C PHE A 245 -7.26 -5.76 -18.48
N ALA A 246 -8.18 -6.48 -17.82
CA ALA A 246 -9.00 -7.49 -18.46
C ALA A 246 -9.92 -6.94 -19.55
N ASN A 247 -10.40 -5.70 -19.39
CA ASN A 247 -11.10 -5.03 -20.48
C ASN A 247 -10.16 -4.59 -21.60
N GLU A 248 -8.99 -4.06 -21.26
CA GLU A 248 -8.02 -3.59 -22.25
C GLU A 248 -7.37 -4.73 -23.06
N LEU A 249 -7.20 -5.90 -22.45
CA LEU A 249 -6.67 -7.11 -23.07
C LEU A 249 -7.74 -7.93 -23.81
N GLY A 250 -9.02 -7.61 -23.62
CA GLY A 250 -10.13 -8.34 -24.23
C GLY A 250 -10.44 -9.69 -23.55
N ASP A 251 -10.06 -9.88 -22.29
CA ASP A 251 -10.42 -11.08 -21.52
C ASP A 251 -11.86 -11.01 -21.01
N ILE A 252 -12.36 -9.80 -20.71
CA ILE A 252 -13.77 -9.50 -20.40
C ILE A 252 -14.15 -8.16 -21.02
N HIS A 253 -15.45 -7.87 -21.08
CA HIS A 253 -15.95 -6.55 -21.48
C HIS A 253 -16.58 -5.80 -20.30
N ARG A 254 -16.20 -4.51 -20.13
CA ARG A 254 -16.72 -3.62 -19.07
C ARG A 254 -17.60 -2.53 -19.66
N VAL A 255 -18.90 -2.58 -19.34
CA VAL A 255 -19.87 -1.56 -19.74
C VAL A 255 -20.20 -0.64 -18.58
N LYS A 256 -19.98 0.67 -18.73
CA LYS A 256 -20.28 1.65 -17.68
C LYS A 256 -21.78 1.62 -17.34
N SER A 257 -22.10 1.52 -16.05
CA SER A 257 -23.46 1.50 -15.52
C SER A 257 -23.52 2.32 -14.23
N GLY A 258 -23.98 3.58 -14.35
CA GLY A 258 -23.98 4.53 -13.25
C GLY A 258 -22.58 4.83 -12.71
N ARG A 259 -22.35 4.54 -11.42
CA ARG A 259 -21.06 4.74 -10.73
C ARG A 259 -20.13 3.52 -10.80
N THR A 260 -20.52 2.48 -11.51
CA THR A 260 -19.77 1.22 -11.61
C THR A 260 -19.81 0.69 -13.05
N TYR A 261 -19.36 -0.55 -13.23
CA TYR A 261 -19.35 -1.25 -14.52
C TYR A 261 -20.09 -2.57 -14.39
N LYS A 262 -20.79 -2.97 -15.46
CA LYS A 262 -21.26 -4.34 -15.67
C LYS A 262 -20.20 -5.11 -16.44
N LEU A 263 -20.05 -6.38 -16.10
CA LEU A 263 -19.05 -7.28 -16.66
C LEU A 263 -19.74 -8.29 -17.57
N TYR A 264 -19.09 -8.58 -18.70
CA TYR A 264 -19.53 -9.55 -19.69
C TYR A 264 -18.34 -10.38 -20.15
N THR A 265 -18.54 -11.64 -20.54
CA THR A 265 -17.51 -12.36 -21.29
C THR A 265 -17.28 -11.68 -22.63
N ASN A 266 -16.05 -11.71 -23.11
CA ASN A 266 -15.80 -11.31 -24.49
C ASN A 266 -16.33 -12.41 -25.42
N THR A 267 -17.10 -11.99 -26.44
CA THR A 267 -17.66 -12.88 -27.47
C THR A 267 -16.62 -13.28 -28.49
#